data_AF-A0A851MSD6-F1
#
_entry.id   AF-A0A851MSD6-F1
#
_cell.length_a   1.000
_cell.length_b   1.000
_cell.length_c   1.000
_cell.angle_alpha   90.00
_cell.angle_beta   90.00
_cell.angle_gamma   90.00
#
_symmetry.space_group_name_H-M   'P 1'
#
loop_
_entity.id
_entity.type
_entity.pdbx_description
1 polymer ?
#
loop_
_entity_poly.entity_id
_entity_poly.type
_entity_poly.pdbx_seq_one_letter_code
_entity_poly.pdbx_strand_id
1 'polypeptide(L)'
;MAKRLSVAVGLWALGGPLGLHHLYLGRDSHALLWILTLGGFGAGWLCDLWHLPAWVVAANGPPRPPPRGASPALSPPRVAGQLLVGGYFGLVGALGAPWVPTPLAVALGVLLVASVGDQASDPPRVVAAAFLAALLFQGRVLPTSLATTAVASWHRRFEPPRIPPPPLPARLYRLGLGVAAFGAPLAWGAVSGALGVVGTAL
;
A
#
# COMPACT_ATOMS: atom_id res chain seq x y z
N MET A 1 18.00 19.52 -3.66
CA MET A 1 17.79 20.19 -2.35
C MET A 1 17.82 19.15 -1.25
N ALA A 2 18.59 19.41 -0.19
CA ALA A 2 18.59 18.55 1.00
C ALA A 2 17.25 18.67 1.75
N LYS A 3 16.68 17.52 2.11
CA LYS A 3 15.48 17.38 2.94
C LYS A 3 15.82 17.71 4.39
N ARG A 4 14.94 18.46 5.05
CA ARG A 4 15.10 18.88 6.45
C ARG A 4 14.22 18.02 7.36
N LEU A 5 14.78 17.59 8.48
CA LEU A 5 14.04 16.82 9.49
C LEU A 5 12.89 17.63 10.10
N SER A 6 13.10 18.93 10.37
CA SER A 6 12.06 19.81 10.91
C SER A 6 10.82 19.88 10.02
N VAL A 7 11.02 19.97 8.70
CA VAL A 7 9.91 19.96 7.73
C VAL A 7 9.20 18.61 7.73
N ALA A 8 9.95 17.50 7.78
CA ALA A 8 9.37 16.17 7.85
C ALA A 8 8.53 15.96 9.12
N VAL A 9 8.99 16.44 10.28
CA VAL A 9 8.26 16.40 11.56
C VAL A 9 7.01 17.29 11.51
N GLY A 10 7.10 18.50 10.95
CA GLY A 10 5.93 19.37 10.78
C GLY A 10 4.85 18.74 9.90
N LEU A 11 5.24 18.11 8.79
CA LEU A 11 4.33 17.38 7.91
C LEU A 11 3.73 16.13 8.59
N TRP A 12 4.51 15.47 9.44
CA TRP A 12 4.03 14.36 10.26
C TRP A 12 2.98 14.84 11.28
N ALA A 13 3.17 15.98 11.94
CA ALA A 13 2.21 16.50 12.91
C ALA A 13 0.90 16.98 12.25
N LEU A 14 0.99 17.65 11.11
CA LEU A 14 -0.18 18.24 10.42
C LEU A 14 -0.92 17.24 9.52
N GLY A 15 -0.21 16.27 8.98
CA GLY A 15 -0.70 15.38 7.92
C GLY A 15 -0.15 13.96 8.04
N GLY A 16 0.27 13.55 9.24
CA GLY A 16 0.79 12.21 9.53
C GLY A 16 -0.13 11.09 9.06
N PRO A 17 -1.43 11.06 9.43
CA PRO A 17 -2.34 10.02 8.97
C PRO A 17 -2.53 10.00 7.45
N LEU A 18 -2.36 11.15 6.79
CA LEU A 18 -2.43 11.30 5.34
C LEU A 18 -1.09 11.00 4.63
N GLY A 19 -0.02 10.69 5.37
CA GLY A 19 1.27 10.32 4.79
C GLY A 19 2.04 11.47 4.11
N LEU A 20 1.79 12.74 4.48
CA LEU A 20 2.45 13.90 3.86
C LEU A 20 3.99 13.85 4.02
N HIS A 21 4.48 13.37 5.15
CA HIS A 21 5.92 13.21 5.40
C HIS A 21 6.55 12.17 4.46
N HIS A 22 5.83 11.10 4.11
CA HIS A 22 6.30 10.11 3.12
C HIS A 22 6.39 10.69 1.72
N LEU A 23 5.41 11.53 1.33
CA LEU A 23 5.44 12.25 0.06
C LEU A 23 6.62 13.24 -0.01
N TYR A 24 6.93 13.93 1.08
CA TYR A 24 8.09 14.82 1.15
C TYR A 24 9.42 14.05 0.96
N LEU A 25 9.50 12.85 1.52
CA LEU A 25 10.69 11.98 1.47
C LEU A 25 10.84 11.19 0.16
N GLY A 26 9.90 11.29 -0.79
CA GLY A 26 10.00 10.56 -2.05
C GLY A 26 9.34 9.18 -2.06
N ARG A 27 8.65 8.79 -0.97
CA ARG A 27 8.12 7.44 -0.76
C ARG A 27 6.63 7.36 -1.14
N ASP A 28 6.33 7.49 -2.43
CA ASP A 28 4.96 7.58 -2.96
C ASP A 28 4.05 6.41 -2.54
N SER A 29 4.53 5.16 -2.66
CA SER A 29 3.75 3.97 -2.27
C SER A 29 3.42 3.95 -0.78
N HIS A 30 4.33 4.48 0.05
CA HIS A 30 4.13 4.57 1.49
C HIS A 30 3.09 5.63 1.85
N ALA A 31 3.13 6.78 1.15
CA ALA A 31 2.10 7.80 1.27
C ALA A 31 0.73 7.26 0.86
N LEU A 32 0.64 6.55 -0.27
CA LEU A 32 -0.61 5.92 -0.72
C LEU A 32 -1.13 4.92 0.31
N LEU A 33 -0.26 4.06 0.85
CA LEU A 33 -0.62 3.14 1.92
C LEU A 33 -1.21 3.87 3.14
N TRP A 34 -0.61 4.97 3.56
CA TRP A 34 -1.09 5.76 4.70
C TRP A 34 -2.47 6.36 4.43
N ILE A 35 -2.69 6.95 3.25
CA ILE A 35 -3.99 7.54 2.88
C ILE A 35 -5.09 6.47 2.89
N LEU A 36 -4.81 5.28 2.33
CA LEU A 36 -5.82 4.22 2.20
C LEU A 36 -6.09 3.47 3.51
N THR A 37 -5.18 3.55 4.48
CA THR A 37 -5.29 2.87 5.79
C THR A 37 -5.47 3.85 6.96
N LEU A 38 -5.66 5.13 6.68
CA LEU A 38 -5.74 6.20 7.69
C LEU A 38 -4.54 6.19 8.66
N GLY A 39 -3.33 6.22 8.09
CA GLY A 39 -2.09 6.28 8.86
C GLY A 39 -1.61 4.94 9.39
N GLY A 40 -1.82 3.84 8.64
CA GLY A 40 -1.47 2.50 9.09
C GLY A 40 -2.37 2.01 10.21
N PHE A 41 -3.69 2.12 10.01
CA PHE A 41 -4.74 1.80 10.98
C PHE A 41 -4.66 2.68 12.26
N GLY A 42 -4.28 3.95 12.11
CA GLY A 42 -4.20 4.92 13.20
C GLY A 42 -3.00 4.77 14.15
N ALA A 43 -2.32 3.62 14.18
CA ALA A 43 -1.12 3.41 15.01
C ALA A 43 0.19 3.56 14.21
N GLY A 44 0.18 3.24 12.91
CA GLY A 44 1.37 3.27 12.06
C GLY A 44 2.05 4.64 11.98
N TRP A 45 1.26 5.72 11.93
CA TRP A 45 1.81 7.08 11.89
C TRP A 45 2.58 7.46 13.18
N LEU A 46 2.22 6.93 14.35
CA LEU A 46 2.98 7.16 15.59
C LEU A 46 4.34 6.48 15.51
N CYS A 47 4.38 5.25 15.01
CA CYS A 47 5.61 4.47 14.85
C CYS A 47 6.60 5.08 13.84
N ASP A 48 6.11 5.89 12.90
CA ASP A 48 6.94 6.57 11.92
C ASP A 48 7.92 7.57 12.55
N LEU A 49 7.58 8.14 13.72
CA LEU A 49 8.42 9.17 14.36
C LEU A 49 9.83 8.64 14.67
N TRP A 50 9.94 7.38 15.08
CA TRP A 50 11.23 6.73 15.36
C TRP A 50 12.06 6.48 14.09
N HIS A 51 11.40 6.31 12.93
CA HIS A 51 12.07 5.99 11.67
C HIS A 51 12.38 7.23 10.82
N LEU A 52 11.73 8.36 11.11
CA LEU A 52 11.83 9.60 10.36
C LEU A 52 13.27 10.12 10.19
N PRO A 53 14.15 10.12 11.22
CA PRO A 53 15.53 10.58 11.06
C PRO A 53 16.31 9.74 10.05
N ALA A 54 16.14 8.41 10.09
CA ALA A 54 16.81 7.48 9.19
C ALA A 54 16.36 7.71 7.73
N TRP A 55 15.08 7.99 7.50
CA TRP A 55 14.57 8.27 6.16
C TRP A 55 15.04 9.62 5.61
N VAL A 56 15.20 10.64 6.45
CA VAL A 56 15.77 11.93 6.02
C VAL A 56 17.21 11.76 5.58
N VAL A 57 18.00 10.98 6.32
CA VAL A 57 19.38 10.64 5.93
C VAL A 57 19.38 9.86 4.61
N ALA A 58 18.51 8.86 4.46
CA ALA A 58 18.41 8.09 3.23
C ALA A 58 17.99 8.93 2.02
N ALA A 59 17.06 9.88 2.20
CA ALA A 59 16.59 10.77 1.13
C ALA A 59 17.64 11.82 0.70
N ASN A 60 18.59 12.14 1.58
CA ASN A 60 19.70 13.04 1.29
C ASN A 60 20.94 12.31 0.76
N GLY A 61 21.04 11.01 0.98
CA GLY A 61 22.15 10.18 0.51
C GLY A 61 22.09 9.91 -1.01
N PRO A 62 23.19 9.46 -1.61
CA PRO A 62 23.20 9.06 -3.01
C PRO A 62 22.27 7.85 -3.23
N PRO A 63 21.65 7.71 -4.42
CA PRO A 63 20.91 6.51 -4.78
C PRO A 63 21.80 5.27 -4.60
N ARG A 64 21.38 4.34 -3.75
CA ARG A 64 22.10 3.08 -3.56
C ARG A 64 21.57 2.06 -4.56
N PRO A 65 22.39 1.56 -5.50
CA PRO A 65 21.97 0.45 -6.36
C PRO A 65 21.77 -0.81 -5.51
N PRO A 66 20.84 -1.69 -5.89
CA PRO A 66 20.64 -2.94 -5.17
C PRO A 66 21.88 -3.82 -5.25
N PRO A 67 22.19 -4.61 -4.21
CA PRO A 67 23.29 -5.57 -4.27
C PRO A 67 22.99 -6.61 -5.36
N ARG A 68 23.96 -6.90 -6.21
CA ARG A 68 23.79 -7.86 -7.33
C ARG A 68 23.41 -9.23 -6.79
N GLY A 69 22.28 -9.78 -7.25
CA GLY A 69 21.83 -11.12 -6.89
C GLY A 69 21.31 -11.29 -5.46
N ALA A 70 21.20 -10.22 -4.65
CA ALA A 70 20.67 -10.31 -3.30
C ALA A 70 19.15 -10.15 -3.27
N SER A 71 18.48 -10.97 -2.47
CA SER A 71 17.07 -10.77 -2.12
C SER A 71 16.94 -9.95 -0.83
N PRO A 72 15.92 -9.09 -0.70
CA PRO A 72 15.67 -8.36 0.53
C PRO A 72 15.37 -9.30 1.70
N ALA A 73 15.93 -8.99 2.88
CA ALA A 73 15.67 -9.72 4.11
C ALA A 73 14.17 -9.70 4.48
N LEU A 74 13.71 -10.81 5.07
CA LEU A 74 12.38 -10.91 5.66
C LEU A 74 12.26 -9.91 6.81
N SER A 75 11.40 -8.91 6.67
CA SER A 75 11.03 -8.03 7.78
C SER A 75 9.65 -8.43 8.33
N PRO A 76 9.56 -8.93 9.57
CA PRO A 76 8.29 -9.24 10.23
C PRO A 76 7.23 -8.13 10.14
N PRO A 77 7.54 -6.84 10.35
CA PRO A 77 6.52 -5.79 10.23
C PRO A 77 5.97 -5.64 8.81
N ARG A 78 6.77 -5.95 7.77
CA ARG A 78 6.29 -5.94 6.39
C ARG A 78 5.37 -7.11 6.11
N VAL A 79 5.73 -8.31 6.57
CA VAL A 79 4.88 -9.50 6.40
C VAL A 79 3.54 -9.31 7.12
N ALA A 80 3.58 -8.78 8.35
CA ALA A 80 2.39 -8.42 9.09
C ALA A 80 1.57 -7.35 8.35
N GLY A 81 2.22 -6.30 7.84
CA GLY A 81 1.57 -5.27 7.02
C GLY A 81 0.91 -5.85 5.76
N GLN A 82 1.59 -6.73 5.04
CA GLN A 82 1.06 -7.39 3.84
C GLN A 82 -0.20 -8.19 4.17
N LEU A 83 -0.16 -8.97 5.25
CA LEU A 83 -1.29 -9.77 5.70
C LEU A 83 -2.49 -8.90 6.12
N LEU A 84 -2.24 -7.87 6.94
CA LEU A 84 -3.27 -6.98 7.48
C LEU A 84 -3.89 -6.12 6.38
N VAL A 85 -3.09 -5.49 5.53
CA VAL A 85 -3.56 -4.62 4.44
C VAL A 85 -4.19 -5.42 3.32
N GLY A 86 -3.65 -6.61 3.00
CA GLY A 86 -4.28 -7.54 2.07
C GLY A 86 -5.65 -8.00 2.56
N GLY A 87 -5.77 -8.36 3.84
CA GLY A 87 -7.04 -8.72 4.46
C GLY A 87 -8.03 -7.55 4.48
N TYR A 88 -7.56 -6.36 4.84
CA TYR A 88 -8.36 -5.12 4.81
C TYR A 88 -8.90 -4.83 3.42
N PHE A 89 -8.07 -4.85 2.37
CA PHE A 89 -8.53 -4.62 1.00
C PHE A 89 -9.51 -5.70 0.54
N GLY A 90 -9.25 -6.97 0.89
CA GLY A 90 -10.16 -8.07 0.60
C GLY A 90 -11.54 -7.87 1.23
N LEU A 91 -11.60 -7.49 2.50
CA LEU A 91 -12.85 -7.20 3.21
C LEU A 91 -13.58 -5.99 2.61
N VAL A 92 -12.84 -4.91 2.36
CA VAL A 92 -13.37 -3.68 1.75
C VAL A 92 -13.93 -3.96 0.35
N GLY A 93 -13.24 -4.76 -0.47
CA GLY A 93 -13.74 -5.19 -1.77
C GLY A 93 -15.00 -6.05 -1.66
N ALA A 94 -14.98 -7.06 -0.77
CA ALA A 94 -16.12 -7.97 -0.59
C ALA A 94 -17.39 -7.25 -0.09
N LEU A 95 -17.25 -6.24 0.77
CA LEU A 95 -18.38 -5.54 1.38
C LEU A 95 -18.80 -4.28 0.62
N GLY A 96 -17.83 -3.51 0.13
CA GLY A 96 -18.05 -2.18 -0.43
C GLY A 96 -18.01 -2.11 -1.96
N ALA A 97 -17.51 -3.14 -2.64
CA ALA A 97 -17.44 -3.17 -4.10
C ALA A 97 -17.56 -4.62 -4.62
N PRO A 98 -18.74 -5.27 -4.51
CA PRO A 98 -18.92 -6.70 -4.78
C PRO A 98 -18.61 -7.12 -6.23
N TRP A 99 -18.55 -6.16 -7.15
CA TRP A 99 -18.18 -6.35 -8.55
C TRP A 99 -16.66 -6.41 -8.76
N VAL A 100 -15.86 -5.99 -7.77
CA VAL A 100 -14.41 -6.17 -7.78
C VAL A 100 -14.10 -7.58 -7.26
N PRO A 101 -13.36 -8.41 -8.01
CA PRO A 101 -12.95 -9.71 -7.52
C PRO A 101 -12.17 -9.58 -6.21
N THR A 102 -12.69 -10.18 -5.13
CA THR A 102 -12.03 -10.21 -3.82
C THR A 102 -10.54 -10.60 -3.87
N PRO A 103 -10.08 -11.63 -4.62
CA PRO A 103 -8.65 -11.93 -4.74
C PRO A 103 -7.83 -10.79 -5.35
N LEU A 104 -8.40 -10.01 -6.28
CA LEU A 104 -7.72 -8.86 -6.85
C LEU A 104 -7.51 -7.77 -5.80
N ALA A 105 -8.53 -7.49 -4.99
CA ALA A 105 -8.42 -6.52 -3.90
C ALA A 105 -7.34 -6.94 -2.89
N VAL A 106 -7.33 -8.22 -2.47
CA VAL A 106 -6.27 -8.78 -1.61
C VAL A 106 -4.88 -8.61 -2.23
N ALA A 107 -4.72 -8.99 -3.50
CA ALA A 107 -3.45 -8.87 -4.21
C ALA A 107 -2.94 -7.43 -4.25
N LEU A 108 -3.81 -6.46 -4.52
CA LEU A 108 -3.47 -5.04 -4.55
C LEU A 108 -2.99 -4.54 -3.18
N GLY A 109 -3.66 -4.94 -2.09
CA GLY A 109 -3.24 -4.60 -0.73
C GLY A 109 -1.86 -5.17 -0.38
N VAL A 110 -1.62 -6.45 -0.70
CA VAL A 110 -0.32 -7.10 -0.49
C VAL A 110 0.78 -6.45 -1.33
N LEU A 111 0.51 -6.14 -2.60
CA LEU A 111 1.46 -5.49 -3.50
C LEU A 111 1.78 -4.06 -3.08
N LEU A 112 0.79 -3.32 -2.56
CA LEU A 112 1.00 -1.98 -2.04
C LEU A 112 2.02 -1.99 -0.90
N VAL A 113 1.87 -2.90 0.07
CA VAL A 113 2.84 -3.05 1.16
C VAL A 113 4.18 -3.61 0.66
N ALA A 114 4.15 -4.53 -0.30
CA ALA A 114 5.37 -5.06 -0.92
C ALA A 114 6.20 -3.94 -1.56
N SER A 115 5.54 -2.94 -2.17
CA SER A 115 6.16 -1.81 -2.86
C SER A 115 6.67 -0.69 -1.94
N VAL A 116 6.58 -0.84 -0.62
CA VAL A 116 7.06 0.18 0.33
C VAL A 116 8.58 0.21 0.35
N GLY A 117 9.16 1.39 0.06
CA GLY A 117 10.60 1.62 0.11
C GLY A 117 11.30 1.22 -1.19
N ASP A 118 12.39 0.47 -1.06
CA ASP A 118 13.26 -0.02 -2.14
C ASP A 118 12.99 -1.49 -2.51
N GLN A 119 11.85 -2.04 -2.06
CA GLN A 119 11.45 -3.42 -2.29
C GLN A 119 10.18 -3.47 -3.13
N ALA A 120 10.02 -4.58 -3.84
CA ALA A 120 8.81 -4.95 -4.55
C ALA A 120 8.66 -6.47 -4.55
N SER A 121 7.50 -6.96 -4.98
CA SER A 121 7.25 -8.38 -5.26
C SER A 121 6.76 -8.56 -6.68
N ASP A 122 6.89 -9.75 -7.25
CA ASP A 122 6.47 -10.07 -8.63
C ASP A 122 4.95 -9.98 -8.79
N PRO A 123 4.42 -8.92 -9.45
CA PRO A 123 2.98 -8.70 -9.51
C PRO A 123 2.21 -9.86 -10.15
N PRO A 124 2.65 -10.45 -11.28
CA PRO A 124 1.95 -11.58 -11.88
C PRO A 124 1.84 -12.78 -10.93
N ARG A 125 2.89 -13.06 -10.16
CA ARG A 125 2.93 -14.21 -9.22
C ARG A 125 2.02 -13.96 -8.02
N VAL A 126 2.03 -12.74 -7.48
CA VAL A 126 1.18 -12.37 -6.34
C VAL A 126 -0.30 -12.37 -6.74
N VAL A 127 -0.64 -11.84 -7.91
CA VAL A 127 -2.02 -11.88 -8.42
C VAL A 127 -2.46 -13.32 -8.69
N ALA A 128 -1.65 -14.13 -9.38
CA ALA A 128 -1.96 -15.53 -9.62
C ALA A 128 -2.18 -16.30 -8.30
N ALA A 129 -1.33 -16.07 -7.30
CA ALA A 129 -1.48 -16.68 -5.97
C ALA A 129 -2.79 -16.28 -5.29
N ALA A 130 -3.20 -15.02 -5.38
CA ALA A 130 -4.45 -14.58 -4.79
C ALA A 130 -5.67 -15.25 -5.45
N PHE A 131 -5.68 -15.37 -6.78
CA PHE A 131 -6.76 -16.05 -7.49
C PHE A 131 -6.78 -17.56 -7.21
N LEU A 132 -5.62 -18.22 -7.21
CA LEU A 132 -5.52 -19.64 -6.86
C LEU A 132 -5.96 -19.90 -5.42
N ALA A 133 -5.52 -19.06 -4.47
CA ALA A 133 -5.91 -19.19 -3.07
C ALA A 133 -7.42 -18.93 -2.90
N ALA A 134 -7.98 -17.92 -3.56
CA ALA A 134 -9.42 -17.71 -3.52
C ALA A 134 -10.20 -18.90 -4.09
N LEU A 135 -9.71 -19.56 -5.15
CA LEU A 135 -10.34 -20.78 -5.67
C LEU A 135 -10.28 -21.93 -4.65
N LEU A 136 -9.11 -22.15 -4.03
CA LEU A 136 -8.90 -23.22 -3.06
C LEU A 136 -9.69 -23.01 -1.75
N PHE A 137 -9.81 -21.77 -1.31
CA PHE A 137 -10.46 -21.40 -0.04
C PHE A 137 -11.87 -20.83 -0.23
N GLN A 138 -12.50 -21.06 -1.37
CA GLN A 138 -13.88 -20.65 -1.66
C GLN A 138 -14.13 -19.14 -1.43
N GLY A 139 -13.19 -18.30 -1.83
CA GLY A 139 -13.28 -16.84 -1.73
C GLY A 139 -13.05 -16.26 -0.33
N ARG A 140 -12.69 -17.07 0.67
CA ARG A 140 -12.41 -16.58 2.04
C ARG A 140 -11.20 -15.64 2.04
N VAL A 141 -11.39 -14.43 2.56
CA VAL A 141 -10.39 -13.35 2.54
C VAL A 141 -9.12 -13.70 3.33
N LEU A 142 -9.27 -14.18 4.56
CA LEU A 142 -8.14 -14.45 5.45
C LEU A 142 -7.13 -15.47 4.87
N PRO A 143 -7.54 -16.69 4.47
CA PRO A 143 -6.60 -17.66 3.90
C PRO A 143 -6.06 -17.20 2.54
N THR A 144 -6.85 -16.48 1.76
CA THR A 144 -6.38 -15.86 0.50
C THR A 144 -5.26 -14.84 0.78
N SER A 145 -5.42 -13.96 1.77
CA SER A 145 -4.41 -12.96 2.16
C SER A 145 -3.15 -13.62 2.69
N LEU A 146 -3.28 -14.69 3.49
CA LEU A 146 -2.15 -15.44 4.03
C LEU A 146 -1.33 -16.11 2.92
N ALA A 147 -1.99 -16.81 2.00
CA ALA A 147 -1.32 -17.44 0.86
C ALA A 147 -0.66 -16.39 -0.07
N THR A 148 -1.37 -15.29 -0.35
CA THR A 148 -0.87 -14.19 -1.18
C THR A 148 0.36 -13.53 -0.54
N THR A 149 0.33 -13.32 0.77
CA THR A 149 1.46 -12.78 1.55
C THR A 149 2.64 -13.73 1.52
N ALA A 150 2.42 -15.04 1.68
CA ALA A 150 3.48 -16.04 1.60
C ALA A 150 4.19 -15.98 0.24
N VAL A 151 3.44 -15.97 -0.87
CA VAL A 151 4.01 -15.86 -2.23
C VAL A 151 4.70 -14.52 -2.46
N ALA A 152 4.12 -13.41 -2.02
CA ALA A 152 4.75 -12.09 -2.11
C ALA A 152 6.07 -12.02 -1.33
N SER A 153 6.14 -12.71 -0.20
CA SER A 153 7.35 -12.84 0.61
C SER A 153 8.39 -13.75 -0.07
N TRP A 154 7.98 -14.81 -0.77
CA TRP A 154 8.92 -15.67 -1.49
C TRP A 154 9.56 -14.96 -2.69
N HIS A 155 8.76 -14.18 -3.42
CA HIS A 155 9.18 -13.48 -4.64
C HIS A 155 9.52 -12.00 -4.41
N ARG A 156 10.21 -11.69 -3.30
CA ARG A 156 10.72 -10.33 -3.03
C ARG A 156 11.91 -9.99 -3.93
N ARG A 157 11.90 -8.77 -4.46
CA ARG A 157 13.01 -8.18 -5.22
C ARG A 157 13.27 -6.75 -4.78
N PHE A 158 14.47 -6.25 -5.05
CA PHE A 158 14.74 -4.82 -4.95
C PHE A 158 14.18 -4.09 -6.17
N GLU A 159 13.63 -2.91 -5.94
CA GLU A 159 13.20 -1.99 -6.99
C GLU A 159 14.33 -0.96 -7.21
N PRO A 160 14.87 -0.84 -8.44
CA PRO A 160 15.94 0.10 -8.71
C PRO A 160 15.48 1.55 -8.52
N PRO A 161 16.34 2.46 -8.03
CA PRO A 161 16.00 3.87 -7.91
C PRO A 161 15.70 4.47 -9.29
N ARG A 162 14.65 5.28 -9.38
CA ARG A 162 14.27 5.98 -10.60
C ARG A 162 15.17 7.19 -10.82
N ILE A 163 15.92 7.20 -11.92
CA ILE A 163 16.84 8.27 -12.28
C ILE A 163 16.52 8.73 -13.71
N PRO A 164 16.18 10.02 -13.94
CA PRO A 164 15.97 11.07 -12.93
C PRO A 164 14.71 10.82 -12.07
N PRO A 165 14.63 11.41 -10.86
CA PRO A 165 13.43 11.30 -10.04
C PRO A 165 12.24 11.99 -10.73
N PRO A 166 11.03 11.40 -10.68
CA PRO A 166 9.85 11.97 -11.33
C PRO A 166 9.48 13.32 -10.68
N PRO A 167 8.98 14.28 -11.47
CA PRO A 167 8.60 15.58 -10.95
C PRO A 167 7.41 15.46 -10.00
N LEU A 168 7.30 16.39 -9.06
CA LEU A 168 6.24 16.37 -8.03
C LEU A 168 4.81 16.23 -8.61
N PRO A 169 4.42 16.94 -9.69
CA PRO A 169 3.08 16.80 -10.26
C PRO A 169 2.78 15.38 -10.75
N ALA A 170 3.76 14.70 -11.37
CA ALA A 170 3.57 13.32 -11.82
C ALA A 170 3.41 12.35 -10.63
N ARG A 171 4.13 12.60 -9.54
CA ARG A 171 4.00 11.81 -8.31
C ARG A 171 2.62 11.99 -7.66
N LEU A 172 2.17 13.24 -7.55
CA LEU A 172 0.84 13.59 -7.06
C LEU A 172 -0.26 13.01 -7.95
N TYR A 173 -0.10 13.06 -9.27
CA TYR A 173 -1.05 12.48 -10.20
C TYR A 173 -1.20 10.97 -10.01
N ARG A 174 -0.09 10.23 -9.90
CA ARG A 174 -0.13 8.78 -9.64
C ARG A 174 -0.75 8.45 -8.29
N LEU A 175 -0.43 9.23 -7.27
CA LEU A 175 -1.00 9.06 -5.94
C LEU A 175 -2.51 9.32 -5.95
N GLY A 176 -2.94 10.41 -6.60
CA GLY A 176 -4.36 10.73 -6.81
C GLY A 176 -5.09 9.64 -7.60
N LEU A 177 -4.47 9.09 -8.64
CA LEU A 177 -5.01 7.96 -9.40
C LEU A 177 -5.16 6.71 -8.52
N GLY A 178 -4.18 6.42 -7.65
CA GLY A 178 -4.27 5.33 -6.69
C GLY A 178 -5.41 5.52 -5.68
N VAL A 179 -5.57 6.74 -5.14
CA VAL A 179 -6.67 7.08 -4.24
C VAL A 179 -8.02 6.95 -4.93
N ALA A 180 -8.14 7.47 -6.15
CA ALA A 180 -9.37 7.38 -6.95
C ALA A 180 -9.70 5.92 -7.31
N ALA A 181 -8.70 5.12 -7.69
CA ALA A 181 -8.89 3.70 -8.03
C ALA A 181 -9.40 2.87 -6.85
N PHE A 182 -9.02 3.23 -5.62
CA PHE A 182 -9.55 2.59 -4.41
C PHE A 182 -10.90 3.16 -3.97
N GLY A 183 -11.06 4.48 -4.01
CA GLY A 183 -12.24 5.18 -3.48
C GLY A 183 -13.46 5.13 -4.39
N ALA A 184 -13.29 5.22 -5.71
CA ALA A 184 -14.41 5.26 -6.67
C ALA A 184 -15.28 3.99 -6.61
N PRO A 185 -14.71 2.77 -6.53
CA PRO A 185 -15.52 1.56 -6.37
C PRO A 185 -16.38 1.54 -5.11
N LEU A 186 -15.82 2.04 -4.01
CA LEU A 186 -16.47 2.07 -2.71
C LEU A 186 -17.56 3.14 -2.64
N ALA A 187 -17.29 4.31 -3.20
CA ALA A 187 -18.29 5.37 -3.32
C ALA A 187 -19.49 4.88 -4.15
N TRP A 188 -19.23 4.19 -5.27
CA TRP A 188 -20.28 3.60 -6.09
C TRP A 188 -21.09 2.54 -5.34
N GLY A 189 -20.41 1.60 -4.67
CA GLY A 189 -21.09 0.56 -3.88
C GLY A 189 -21.93 1.12 -2.72
N ALA A 190 -21.45 2.18 -2.06
CA ALA A 190 -22.22 2.85 -1.02
C ALA A 190 -23.48 3.55 -1.57
N VAL A 191 -23.36 4.24 -2.70
CA VAL A 191 -24.50 4.91 -3.35
C VAL A 191 -25.51 3.89 -3.86
N SER A 192 -25.07 2.82 -4.53
CA SER A 192 -25.98 1.80 -5.06
C SER A 192 -26.69 1.01 -3.94
N GLY A 193 -25.99 0.72 -2.84
CA GLY A 193 -26.59 0.14 -1.65
C GLY A 193 -27.66 1.04 -1.02
N ALA A 194 -27.36 2.34 -0.86
CA ALA A 194 -28.31 3.31 -0.33
C ALA A 194 -29.58 3.44 -1.19
N LEU A 195 -29.42 3.51 -2.52
CA LEU A 195 -30.54 3.57 -3.45
C LEU A 195 -31.39 2.28 -3.44
N GLY A 196 -30.75 1.11 -3.30
CA GLY A 196 -31.44 -0.17 -3.18
C GLY A 196 -32.32 -0.26 -1.92
N VAL A 197 -31.84 0.25 -0.77
CA VAL A 197 -32.60 0.28 0.49
C VAL A 197 -33.79 1.25 0.42
N VAL A 198 -33.65 2.38 -0.28
CA VAL A 198 -34.77 3.32 -0.48
C VAL A 198 -35.83 2.73 -1.42
N GLY A 199 -35.42 2.00 -2.45
CA GLY A 199 -36.33 1.38 -3.41
C GLY A 199 -37.13 0.18 -2.85
N THR A 200 -36.65 -0.49 -1.80
CA THR A 200 -37.40 -1.57 -1.12
C THR A 200 -38.32 -1.07 0.00
N ALA A 201 -38.18 0.20 0.40
CA ALA A 201 -38.99 0.82 1.45
C ALA A 201 -40.21 1.61 0.92
N LEU A 202 -40.35 1.74 -0.41
CA LEU A 202 -41.49 2.32 -1.13
C LEU A 202 -42.36 1.22 -1.73
#